data_AF-A0A380KMW0-F1
#
_entry.id   AF-A0A380KMW0-F1
#
_cell.length_a   1.000
_cell.length_b   1.000
_cell.length_c   1.000
_cell.angle_alpha   90.00
_cell.angle_beta   90.00
_cell.angle_gamma   90.00
#
_symmetry.space_group_name_H-M   'P 1'
#
loop_
_entity.id
_entity.type
_entity.pdbx_description
1 polymer ?
#
loop_
_entity_poly.entity_id
_entity_poly.type
_entity_poly.pdbx_seq_one_letter_code
_entity_poly.pdbx_strand_id
1 'polypeptide(L)' 'MIDLLQPRYLEVWGKFTPRGGLSIDPYFNYGKPGTKYEKMADYRLMNHDLYPENIDNR' A
#
# COMPACT_ATOMS: atom_id res chain seq x y z
N MET A 1 5.03 -11.18 -7.87
CA MET A 1 4.67 -11.77 -6.55
C MET A 1 3.25 -12.32 -6.56
N ILE A 2 2.27 -11.57 -7.07
CA ILE A 2 0.89 -12.06 -7.30
C ILE A 2 0.89 -13.36 -8.12
N ASP A 3 1.62 -13.38 -9.25
CA ASP A 3 1.66 -14.55 -10.14
C ASP A 3 2.23 -15.80 -9.48
N LEU A 4 3.24 -15.64 -8.61
CA LEU A 4 3.90 -16.74 -7.92
C LEU A 4 3.07 -17.30 -6.77
N LEU A 5 2.51 -16.42 -5.95
CA LEU A 5 1.86 -16.81 -4.69
C LEU A 5 0.36 -17.02 -4.82
N GLN A 6 -0.27 -16.49 -5.88
CA GLN A 6 -1.71 -16.49 -6.08
C GLN A 6 -2.48 -16.10 -4.80
N PRO A 7 -2.13 -14.98 -4.15
CA PRO A 7 -2.65 -14.67 -2.82
C PRO A 7 -4.14 -14.33 -2.88
N ARG A 8 -4.83 -14.52 -1.75
CA ARG A 8 -6.20 -14.02 -1.59
C ARG A 8 -6.22 -12.50 -1.50
N TYR A 9 -5.26 -11.95 -0.74
CA TYR A 9 -5.03 -10.52 -0.55
C TYR A 9 -3.51 -10.30 -0.39
N LEU A 10 -2.99 -9.18 -0.88
CA LEU A 10 -1.60 -8.75 -0.73
C LEU A 10 -1.54 -7.23 -0.62
N GLU A 11 -0.64 -6.71 0.21
CA GLU A 11 -0.30 -5.28 0.23
C GLU A 11 1.21 -5.09 0.37
N VAL A 12 1.69 -4.01 -0.23
CA VAL A 12 3.09 -3.60 -0.24
C VAL A 12 3.12 -2.10 0.00
N TRP A 13 3.78 -1.68 1.07
CA TRP A 13 4.01 -0.28 1.39
C TRP A 13 5.51 -0.03 1.44
N GLY A 14 6.02 0.73 0.47
CA GLY A 14 7.39 1.20 0.48
C GLY A 14 7.49 2.52 1.24
N LYS A 15 8.57 2.71 2.00
CA LYS A 15 8.93 4.00 2.58
C LYS A 15 10.36 4.33 2.21
N PHE A 16 10.56 5.34 1.37
CA PHE A 16 11.88 5.65 0.84
C PHE A 16 12.49 6.86 1.53
N THR A 17 13.76 6.74 1.91
CA THR A 17 14.51 7.86 2.49
C THR A 17 14.56 9.07 1.54
N PRO A 18 14.60 10.31 2.05
CA PRO A 18 14.54 11.50 1.22
C PRO A 18 15.65 11.60 0.18
N ARG A 19 15.32 12.16 -0.99
CA ARG A 19 16.26 12.64 -2.00
C ARG A 19 15.84 14.04 -2.41
N GLY A 20 16.73 15.02 -2.28
CA GLY A 20 16.38 16.43 -2.50
C GLY A 20 15.36 16.97 -1.49
N GLY A 21 15.31 16.42 -0.28
CA GLY A 21 14.35 16.82 0.77
C GLY A 21 12.95 16.21 0.65
N LEU A 22 12.70 15.35 -0.35
CA LEU A 22 11.42 14.67 -0.56
C LEU A 22 11.58 13.16 -0.36
N SER A 23 10.75 12.57 0.51
CA SER A 23 10.53 11.12 0.60
C SER A 23 9.36 10.69 -0.28
N ILE A 24 9.34 9.43 -0.69
CA ILE A 24 8.28 8.84 -1.52
C ILE A 24 7.85 7.54 -0.86
N ASP A 25 6.58 7.44 -0.50
CA ASP A 25 6.05 6.28 0.21
C ASP A 25 4.95 5.60 -0.62
N PRO A 26 5.31 4.81 -1.65
CA PRO A 26 4.32 4.19 -2.53
C PRO A 26 3.58 3.05 -1.82
N TYR A 27 2.27 3.01 -2.00
CA TYR A 27 1.41 1.94 -1.52
C TYR A 27 0.75 1.21 -2.70
N PHE A 28 0.73 -0.11 -2.62
CA PHE A 28 0.03 -0.99 -3.54
C PHE A 28 -0.71 -2.06 -2.76
N ASN A 29 -1.91 -2.41 -3.18
CA ASN A 29 -2.59 -3.60 -2.71
C ASN A 29 -3.28 -4.36 -3.85
N TYR A 30 -3.62 -5.61 -3.55
CA TYR A 30 -4.29 -6.52 -4.45
C TYR A 30 -5.28 -7.36 -3.67
N GLY A 31 -6.49 -7.47 -4.20
CA GLY A 31 -7.50 -8.40 -3.76
C GLY A 31 -7.89 -9.32 -4.90
N LYS A 32 -8.06 -10.62 -4.63
CA LYS A 32 -8.47 -11.58 -5.66
C LYS A 32 -9.83 -11.16 -6.29
N PRO A 33 -9.91 -10.99 -7.63
CA PRO A 33 -11.13 -10.53 -8.29
C PRO A 33 -12.35 -11.42 -8.03
N GLY A 34 -13.53 -10.81 -7.91
CA GLY A 34 -14.81 -11.50 -7.69
C GLY A 34 -14.95 -12.11 -6.29
N THR A 35 -14.05 -11.77 -5.35
CA THR A 35 -14.10 -12.28 -3.98
C THR A 35 -14.25 -11.15 -2.97
N LYS A 36 -14.50 -11.50 -1.70
CA LYS A 36 -14.51 -10.51 -0.61
C LYS A 36 -13.18 -9.75 -0.44
N TYR A 37 -12.07 -10.28 -0.96
CA TYR A 37 -10.76 -9.67 -0.82
C TYR A 37 -10.54 -8.51 -1.80
N GLU A 38 -11.26 -8.47 -2.92
CA GLU A 38 -11.30 -7.31 -3.83
C GLU A 38 -11.88 -6.08 -3.10
N LYS A 39 -13.06 -6.25 -2.47
CA LYS A 39 -13.66 -5.20 -1.63
C LYS A 39 -12.78 -4.78 -0.45
N MET A 40 -12.00 -5.72 0.09
CA MET A 40 -11.03 -5.43 1.14
C MET A 40 -9.89 -4.55 0.61
N ALA A 41 -9.39 -4.81 -0.60
CA ALA A 41 -8.37 -3.99 -1.25
C ALA A 41 -8.90 -2.57 -1.53
N ASP A 42 -10.11 -2.44 -2.07
CA ASP A 42 -10.75 -1.15 -2.27
C ASP A 42 -10.91 -0.38 -0.96
N TYR A 43 -11.47 -1.05 0.07
CA TYR A 43 -11.65 -0.43 1.38
C TYR A 43 -10.33 0.04 1.98
N ARG A 44 -9.28 -0.78 1.93
CA ARG A 44 -7.98 -0.42 2.49
C ARG A 44 -7.30 0.68 1.68
N LEU A 45 -7.47 0.71 0.36
CA LEU A 45 -6.95 1.77 -0.48
C LEU A 45 -7.65 3.11 -0.19
N MET A 46 -8.99 3.11 -0.09
CA MET A 46 -9.77 4.32 0.22
C MET A 46 -9.49 4.89 1.60
N ASN A 47 -9.09 4.04 2.56
CA ASN A 47 -8.75 4.45 3.92
C ASN A 47 -7.23 4.44 4.17
N HIS A 48 -6.42 4.32 3.12
CA HIS A 48 -4.97 4.28 3.27
C HIS A 48 -4.47 5.65 3.71
N ASP A 49 -3.67 5.67 4.77
CA ASP A 49 -2.93 6.84 5.25
C ASP A 49 -3.79 8.09 5.53
N LEU A 50 -5.04 7.90 6.01
CA LEU A 50 -5.92 9.00 6.41
C LEU A 50 -5.33 9.92 7.49
N TYR A 51 -4.40 9.37 8.27
CA TYR A 51 -3.67 10.07 9.31
C TYR A 51 -2.17 9.80 9.11
N PRO A 52 -1.52 10.56 8.21
CA PRO A 52 -0.11 10.35 7.90
C PRO A 52 0.77 10.62 9.12
N GLU A 53 1.89 9.91 9.19
CA GLU A 53 2.90 10.13 10.22
C GLU A 53 3.68 11.44 10.00
N ASN A 54 4.20 12.02 11.07
CA ASN A 54 5.08 13.19 10.95
C ASN A 54 6.46 12.75 10.44
N ILE A 55 6.88 13.31 9.30
CA ILE A 55 8.22 13.12 8.73
C ILE A 55 8.99 14.44 8.81
N ASP A 56 10.06 14.48 9.59
CA ASP A 56 10.89 15.68 9.81
C ASP A 56 12.26 15.64 9.12
N ASN A 57 12.58 14.55 8.40
CA ASN A 57 13.82 14.34 7.67
C ASN A 57 15.10 14.54 8.50
N ARG A 58 15.05 14.23 9.82
CA ARG A 58 16.18 14.34 10.75
C ARG A 58 16.81 13.00 11.10
#